data_AF-A0A225WAG0-F1
#
_entry.id   AF-A0A225WAG0-F1
#
_cell.length_a   1.000
_cell.length_b   1.000
_cell.length_c   1.000
_cell.angle_alpha   90.00
_cell.angle_beta   90.00
_cell.angle_gamma   90.00
#
_symmetry.space_group_name_H-M   'P 1'
#
loop_
_entity.id
_entity.type
_entity.pdbx_description
1 polymer ?
#
loop_
_entity_poly.entity_id
_entity_poly.type
_entity_poly.pdbx_seq_one_letter_code
_entity_poly.pdbx_strand_id
1 'polypeptide(L)'
;MGVCSLPSLHVCARVSDGTRTNDTVREPWKPSEEVIKDRYGASVPPNSITLYFDNRIVDDAEAAAKHLEPGTDQRRDYYISLFHELRYWSSKKTSGRSKVPEWQALCQSWNQFVTNFNNDPAGYRERIVSARERFSKFSVTSSVQRVHEASMNAKIPCAVPEGVHCPHCPVGASRIGERDLT
;
A
#
# COMPACT_ATOMS: atom_id res chain seq x y z
N MET A 1 -65.00 18.37 -3.82
CA MET A 1 -64.14 17.20 -3.50
C MET A 1 -62.73 17.60 -3.91
N GLY A 2 -61.74 17.90 -3.07
CA GLY A 2 -61.56 17.91 -1.63
C GLY A 2 -60.03 17.92 -1.44
N VAL A 3 -59.47 18.92 -0.74
CA VAL A 3 -58.17 18.97 -0.02
C VAL A 3 -56.88 18.63 -0.82
N CYS A 4 -55.66 19.07 -0.53
CA CYS A 4 -55.01 20.10 0.28
C CYS A 4 -53.52 20.03 -0.13
N SER A 5 -52.83 21.18 -0.13
CA SER A 5 -51.44 21.44 0.31
C SER A 5 -50.24 20.56 -0.15
N LEU A 6 -49.18 21.28 -0.56
CA LEU A 6 -47.79 20.85 -0.90
C LEU A 6 -47.18 19.78 0.04
N PRO A 7 -46.18 18.99 -0.45
CA PRO A 7 -44.79 19.27 -0.04
C PRO A 7 -43.66 18.84 -1.01
N SER A 8 -42.45 19.27 -0.64
CA SER A 8 -41.16 18.57 -0.75
C SER A 8 -40.25 18.77 -1.96
N LEU A 9 -39.16 19.50 -1.68
CA LEU A 9 -37.79 19.28 -2.17
C LEU A 9 -37.53 17.81 -2.52
N HIS A 10 -37.02 17.52 -3.71
CA HIS A 10 -36.06 16.44 -3.92
C HIS A 10 -35.06 16.86 -4.98
N VAL A 11 -33.86 17.21 -4.52
CA VAL A 11 -32.66 17.17 -5.34
C VAL A 11 -32.50 15.70 -5.75
N CYS A 12 -32.58 15.41 -7.05
CA CYS A 12 -32.13 14.11 -7.54
C CYS A 12 -30.60 14.09 -7.40
N ALA A 13 -30.12 13.71 -6.21
CA ALA A 13 -28.75 13.30 -6.04
C ALA A 13 -28.53 12.08 -6.94
N ARG A 14 -27.81 12.28 -8.05
CA ARG A 14 -27.21 11.16 -8.76
C ARG A 14 -26.26 10.50 -7.77
N VAL A 15 -26.68 9.36 -7.25
CA VAL A 15 -25.77 8.39 -6.65
C VAL A 15 -24.77 8.07 -7.76
N SER A 16 -23.60 8.70 -7.69
CA SER A 16 -22.45 8.20 -8.42
C SER A 16 -22.15 6.86 -7.79
N ASP A 17 -22.48 5.80 -8.52
CA ASP A 17 -21.99 4.45 -8.27
C ASP A 17 -20.50 4.43 -8.60
N GLY A 18 -19.74 5.18 -7.80
CA GLY A 18 -18.31 5.06 -7.69
C GLY A 18 -18.09 3.98 -6.66
N THR A 19 -18.12 2.72 -7.10
CA THR A 19 -17.52 1.60 -6.39
C THR A 19 -16.05 1.95 -6.18
N ARG A 20 -15.78 2.71 -5.12
CA ARG A 20 -14.43 2.92 -4.62
C ARG A 20 -14.02 1.55 -4.14
N THR A 21 -13.30 0.81 -4.98
CA THR A 21 -12.66 -0.44 -4.62
C THR A 21 -11.78 -0.13 -3.42
N ASN A 22 -12.33 -0.42 -2.25
CA ASN A 22 -11.61 -0.46 -0.99
C ASN A 22 -10.85 -1.79 -1.05
N ASP A 23 -9.84 -1.83 -1.92
CA ASP A 23 -8.88 -2.93 -1.98
C ASP A 23 -7.97 -2.78 -0.77
N THR A 24 -8.48 -3.24 0.37
CA THR A 24 -7.94 -2.91 1.69
C THR A 24 -7.00 -3.98 2.24
N VAL A 25 -6.76 -5.06 1.50
CA VAL A 25 -5.54 -5.84 1.68
C VAL A 25 -4.44 -5.06 0.99
N ARG A 26 -3.45 -4.58 1.76
CA ARG A 26 -2.25 -4.03 1.13
C ARG A 26 -1.55 -5.20 0.45
N GLU A 27 -1.74 -5.31 -0.86
CA GLU A 27 -1.20 -6.40 -1.65
C GLU A 27 0.31 -6.55 -1.43
N PRO A 28 0.85 -7.78 -1.63
CA PRO A 28 2.26 -7.97 -1.80
C PRO A 28 2.78 -6.94 -2.79
N TRP A 29 3.91 -6.32 -2.47
CA TRP A 29 4.45 -5.23 -3.29
C TRP A 29 4.78 -5.65 -4.73
N LYS A 30 4.80 -6.97 -5.00
CA LYS A 30 4.86 -7.61 -6.31
C LYS A 30 3.48 -8.22 -6.63
N PRO A 31 2.63 -7.55 -7.44
CA PRO A 31 1.36 -8.11 -7.90
C PRO A 31 1.59 -9.32 -8.82
N SER A 32 0.67 -10.28 -8.84
CA SER A 32 0.70 -11.38 -9.81
C SER A 32 0.41 -10.86 -11.23
N GLU A 33 0.82 -11.62 -12.26
CA GLU A 33 0.58 -11.26 -13.66
C GLU A 33 -0.92 -11.12 -13.97
N GLU A 34 -1.77 -11.91 -13.31
CA GLU A 34 -3.23 -11.84 -13.40
C GLU A 34 -3.76 -10.49 -12.90
N VAL A 35 -3.26 -10.02 -11.75
CA VAL A 35 -3.62 -8.71 -11.17
C VAL A 35 -3.15 -7.55 -12.07
N ILE A 36 -2.02 -7.70 -12.76
CA ILE A 36 -1.53 -6.70 -13.73
C ILE A 36 -2.46 -6.66 -14.94
N LYS A 37 -2.85 -7.80 -15.49
CA LYS A 37 -3.74 -7.89 -16.67
C LYS A 37 -5.13 -7.34 -16.37
N ASP A 38 -5.67 -7.62 -15.19
CA ASP A 38 -6.97 -7.09 -14.74
C ASP A 38 -6.97 -5.56 -14.66
N ARG A 39 -5.92 -4.97 -14.08
CA ARG A 39 -5.83 -3.49 -13.90
C ARG A 39 -5.60 -2.70 -15.16
N TYR A 40 -4.79 -3.23 -16.07
CA TYR A 40 -4.27 -2.45 -17.21
C TYR A 40 -4.77 -2.94 -18.56
N GLY A 41 -5.55 -4.03 -18.61
CA GLY A 41 -6.06 -4.64 -19.83
C GLY A 41 -4.99 -5.39 -20.63
N ALA A 42 -5.43 -6.17 -21.64
CA ALA A 42 -4.55 -6.86 -22.60
C ALA A 42 -3.89 -5.92 -23.62
N SER A 43 -3.94 -4.60 -23.42
CA SER A 43 -3.22 -3.65 -24.25
C SER A 43 -1.73 -3.74 -23.92
N VAL A 44 -1.01 -4.43 -24.82
CA VAL A 44 0.43 -4.36 -25.15
C VAL A 44 1.32 -3.82 -24.01
N PRO A 45 2.30 -4.61 -23.51
CA PRO A 45 3.16 -4.17 -22.42
C PRO A 45 3.79 -2.83 -22.82
N PRO A 46 3.58 -1.74 -22.06
CA PRO A 46 4.18 -0.46 -22.39
C PRO A 46 5.67 -0.57 -22.13
N ASN A 47 6.40 -1.15 -23.09
CA ASN A 47 7.74 -1.72 -22.98
C ASN A 47 7.75 -3.02 -22.16
N SER A 48 8.69 -3.91 -22.47
CA SER A 48 9.28 -4.75 -21.42
C SER A 48 9.88 -3.77 -20.41
N ILE A 49 9.07 -3.23 -19.50
CA ILE A 49 9.61 -2.43 -18.42
C ILE A 49 10.33 -3.46 -17.56
N THR A 50 11.61 -3.64 -17.82
CA THR A 50 12.63 -4.02 -16.85
C THR A 50 12.66 -2.93 -15.78
N LEU A 51 11.51 -2.69 -15.13
CA LEU A 51 11.22 -1.63 -14.16
C LEU A 51 12.18 -1.72 -12.99
N TYR A 52 12.80 -2.90 -12.84
CA TYR A 52 13.65 -3.27 -11.75
C TYR A 52 14.98 -3.89 -12.17
N PHE A 53 15.20 -4.14 -13.47
CA PHE A 53 16.51 -4.58 -13.94
C PHE A 53 17.32 -3.35 -14.31
N ASP A 54 18.02 -2.82 -13.31
CA ASP A 54 18.80 -1.60 -13.44
C ASP A 54 20.26 -1.84 -13.05
N ASN A 55 21.12 -1.95 -14.06
CA ASN A 55 22.56 -2.11 -13.87
C ASN A 55 23.24 -0.83 -13.37
N ARG A 56 22.51 0.29 -13.25
CA ARG A 56 23.05 1.56 -12.74
C ARG A 56 23.14 1.59 -11.22
N ILE A 57 22.43 0.72 -10.50
CA ILE A 57 22.51 0.67 -9.04
C ILE A 57 23.91 0.20 -8.65
N VAL A 58 24.57 0.89 -7.72
CA VAL A 58 25.86 0.49 -7.16
C VAL A 58 25.63 -0.33 -5.89
N ASP A 59 26.41 -1.39 -5.70
CA ASP A 59 26.26 -2.24 -4.53
C ASP A 59 26.55 -1.49 -3.23
N ASP A 60 25.64 -1.62 -2.27
CA ASP A 60 25.87 -1.10 -0.93
C ASP A 60 26.64 -2.12 -0.09
N ALA A 61 27.05 -1.74 1.11
CA ALA A 61 27.85 -2.62 1.97
C ALA A 61 27.18 -3.98 2.23
N GLU A 62 25.84 -4.02 2.33
CA GLU A 62 25.10 -5.25 2.57
C GLU A 62 24.96 -6.11 1.30
N ALA A 63 24.73 -5.53 0.12
CA ALA A 63 24.75 -6.28 -1.15
C ALA A 63 26.14 -6.84 -1.44
N ALA A 64 27.18 -6.03 -1.21
CA ALA A 64 28.57 -6.42 -1.37
C ALA A 64 28.95 -7.57 -0.42
N ALA A 65 28.56 -7.48 0.86
CA ALA A 65 28.80 -8.54 1.84
C ALA A 65 28.05 -9.85 1.51
N LYS A 66 26.91 -9.76 0.83
CA LYS A 66 26.12 -10.91 0.36
C LYS A 66 26.60 -11.45 -0.99
N HIS A 67 27.62 -10.85 -1.61
CA HIS A 67 28.12 -11.19 -2.95
C HIS A 67 26.98 -11.31 -3.98
N LEU A 68 26.10 -10.31 -4.00
CA LEU A 68 24.97 -10.30 -4.93
C LEU A 68 25.46 -9.96 -6.34
N GLU A 69 25.70 -11.00 -7.15
CA GLU A 69 26.25 -10.83 -8.49
C GLU A 69 25.37 -9.92 -9.37
N PRO A 70 25.97 -8.98 -10.12
CA PRO A 70 25.27 -8.15 -11.09
C PRO A 70 24.45 -8.98 -12.09
N GLY A 71 23.24 -8.53 -12.39
CA GLY A 71 22.36 -9.20 -13.35
C GLY A 71 21.65 -10.45 -12.81
N THR A 72 21.83 -10.82 -11.54
CA THR A 72 21.06 -11.90 -10.92
C THR A 72 19.70 -11.44 -10.42
N ASP A 73 18.75 -12.38 -10.41
CA ASP A 73 17.42 -12.18 -9.82
C ASP A 73 17.50 -11.85 -8.33
N GLN A 74 18.49 -12.38 -7.62
CA GLN A 74 18.68 -12.12 -6.18
C GLN A 74 19.06 -10.66 -5.91
N ARG A 75 20.02 -10.11 -6.67
CA ARG A 75 20.42 -8.71 -6.59
C ARG A 75 19.25 -7.79 -6.94
N ARG A 76 18.53 -8.12 -8.01
CA ARG A 76 17.34 -7.41 -8.43
C ARG A 76 16.32 -7.36 -7.30
N ASP A 77 15.90 -8.52 -6.80
CA ASP A 77 14.83 -8.63 -5.80
C ASP A 77 15.20 -7.94 -4.48
N TYR A 78 16.48 -7.89 -4.12
CA TYR A 78 16.98 -7.13 -2.99
C TYR A 78 16.71 -5.61 -3.13
N TYR A 79 17.08 -4.99 -4.25
CA TYR A 79 16.85 -3.56 -4.46
C TYR A 79 15.38 -3.22 -4.65
N ILE A 80 14.62 -4.11 -5.28
CA ILE A 80 13.17 -3.96 -5.34
C ILE A 80 12.59 -3.93 -3.92
N SER A 81 13.04 -4.85 -3.06
CA SER A 81 12.57 -4.92 -1.68
C SER A 81 12.83 -3.60 -0.93
N LEU A 82 14.04 -3.02 -1.04
CA LEU A 82 14.37 -1.73 -0.40
C LEU A 82 13.50 -0.57 -0.90
N PHE A 83 13.24 -0.51 -2.20
CA PHE A 83 12.37 0.51 -2.80
C PHE A 83 10.93 0.41 -2.27
N HIS A 84 10.37 -0.80 -2.26
CA HIS A 84 9.01 -1.01 -1.78
C HIS A 84 8.90 -0.89 -0.27
N GLU A 85 9.93 -1.23 0.48
CA GLU A 85 9.99 -1.08 1.93
C GLU A 85 9.86 0.40 2.33
N LEU A 86 10.67 1.29 1.73
CA LEU A 86 10.54 2.73 2.03
C LEU A 86 9.15 3.26 1.65
N ARG A 87 8.61 2.85 0.50
CA ARG A 87 7.25 3.23 0.06
C ARG A 87 6.17 2.71 0.99
N TYR A 88 6.35 1.52 1.56
CA TYR A 88 5.46 0.95 2.56
C TYR A 88 5.44 1.83 3.80
N TRP A 89 6.60 2.03 4.42
CA TRP A 89 6.69 2.70 5.72
C TRP A 89 6.44 4.20 5.65
N SER A 90 6.73 4.84 4.52
CA SER A 90 6.55 6.29 4.37
C SER A 90 5.08 6.73 4.41
N SER A 91 4.11 5.80 4.37
CA SER A 91 2.66 6.06 4.51
C SER A 91 2.11 7.16 3.58
N LYS A 92 2.84 7.51 2.51
CA LYS A 92 2.39 8.48 1.54
C LYS A 92 1.29 7.81 0.73
N LYS A 93 0.04 8.14 1.04
CA LYS A 93 -1.09 7.86 0.16
C LYS A 93 -0.71 8.40 -1.21
N THR A 94 -0.75 7.57 -2.25
CA THR A 94 -0.79 8.09 -3.61
C THR A 94 -1.96 9.06 -3.63
N SER A 95 -1.69 10.34 -3.88
CA SER A 95 -2.76 11.32 -3.90
C SER A 95 -3.73 10.86 -4.99
N GLY A 96 -4.96 10.49 -4.63
CA GLY A 96 -6.00 10.07 -5.59
C GLY A 96 -6.38 11.16 -6.61
N ARG A 97 -5.68 12.30 -6.60
CA ARG A 97 -5.76 13.41 -7.56
C ARG A 97 -4.69 13.37 -8.65
N SER A 98 -3.76 12.41 -8.64
CA SER A 98 -2.74 12.33 -9.69
C SER A 98 -3.39 12.04 -11.04
N LYS A 99 -3.15 12.91 -12.03
CA LYS A 99 -3.51 12.67 -13.43
C LYS A 99 -2.54 11.69 -14.12
N VAL A 100 -1.42 11.38 -13.48
CA VAL A 100 -0.40 10.46 -14.01
C VAL A 100 -0.85 9.03 -13.71
N PRO A 101 -0.95 8.15 -14.74
CA PRO A 101 -1.16 6.73 -14.58
C PRO A 101 -0.23 6.11 -13.53
N GLU A 102 -0.75 5.18 -12.73
CA GLU A 102 -0.02 4.58 -11.61
C GLU A 102 1.33 3.98 -12.01
N TRP A 103 1.37 3.25 -13.14
CA TRP A 103 2.59 2.64 -13.66
C TRP A 103 3.67 3.69 -14.01
N GLN A 104 3.28 4.86 -14.53
CA GLN A 104 4.21 5.94 -14.85
C GLN A 104 4.79 6.56 -13.58
N ALA A 105 3.94 6.80 -12.57
CA ALA A 105 4.37 7.28 -11.27
C ALA A 105 5.32 6.29 -10.59
N LEU A 106 5.09 4.98 -10.77
CA LEU A 106 5.97 3.92 -10.27
C LEU A 106 7.35 3.99 -10.94
N CYS A 107 7.40 4.03 -12.28
CA CYS A 107 8.66 4.15 -13.04
C CYS A 107 9.46 5.41 -12.66
N GLN A 108 8.78 6.56 -12.53
CA GLN A 108 9.43 7.80 -12.09
C GLN A 108 10.02 7.68 -10.69
N SER A 109 9.26 7.09 -9.76
CA SER A 109 9.73 6.90 -8.40
C SER A 109 10.87 5.88 -8.28
N TRP A 110 10.91 4.86 -9.16
CA TRP A 110 12.04 3.94 -9.24
C TRP A 110 13.31 4.64 -9.74
N ASN A 111 13.24 5.42 -10.81
CA ASN A 111 14.39 6.19 -11.29
C ASN A 111 14.93 7.14 -10.21
N GLN A 112 14.03 7.80 -9.46
CA GLN A 112 14.43 8.65 -8.34
C GLN A 112 15.06 7.84 -7.20
N PHE A 113 14.58 6.62 -6.96
CA PHE A 113 15.20 5.70 -6.01
C PHE A 113 16.64 5.39 -6.42
N VAL A 114 16.88 4.99 -7.67
CA VAL A 114 18.23 4.66 -8.16
C VAL A 114 19.19 5.83 -7.97
N THR A 115 18.79 7.04 -8.38
CA THR A 115 19.61 8.25 -8.18
C THR A 115 19.89 8.53 -6.70
N ASN A 116 18.87 8.50 -5.85
CA ASN A 116 19.02 8.81 -4.43
C ASN A 116 19.86 7.76 -3.71
N PHE A 117 19.64 6.48 -4.02
CA PHE A 117 20.33 5.36 -3.41
C PHE A 117 21.81 5.39 -3.75
N ASN A 118 22.17 5.60 -5.03
CA ASN A 118 23.57 5.68 -5.45
C ASN A 118 24.32 6.86 -4.83
N ASN A 119 23.63 7.97 -4.55
CA ASN A 119 24.25 9.12 -3.91
C ASN A 119 24.57 8.88 -2.43
N ASP A 120 23.69 8.16 -1.72
CA ASP A 120 23.85 7.87 -0.30
C ASP A 120 23.08 6.58 0.10
N PRO A 121 23.70 5.40 -0.08
CA PRO A 121 23.07 4.13 0.25
C PRO A 121 22.79 4.00 1.77
N ALA A 122 23.71 4.49 2.59
CA ALA A 122 23.61 4.40 4.05
C ALA A 122 22.46 5.29 4.57
N GLY A 123 22.38 6.54 4.14
CA GLY A 123 21.27 7.42 4.51
C GLY A 123 19.93 6.94 3.97
N TYR A 124 19.89 6.26 2.82
CA TYR A 124 18.66 5.62 2.34
C TYR A 124 18.17 4.53 3.31
N ARG A 125 19.08 3.73 3.88
CA ARG A 125 18.74 2.73 4.90
C ARG A 125 18.25 3.36 6.19
N GLU A 126 18.92 4.40 6.67
CA GLU A 126 18.47 5.14 7.87
C GLU A 126 17.08 5.73 7.66
N ARG A 127 16.76 6.21 6.45
CA ARG A 127 15.42 6.68 6.10
C ARG A 127 14.37 5.58 6.15
N ILE A 128 14.70 4.35 5.75
CA ILE A 128 13.81 3.19 5.91
C ILE A 128 13.55 2.93 7.39
N VAL A 129 14.60 2.88 8.21
CA VAL A 129 14.48 2.65 9.67
C VAL A 129 13.62 3.73 10.31
N SER A 130 13.92 5.01 10.04
CA SER A 130 13.15 6.15 10.55
C SER A 130 11.69 6.15 10.06
N ALA A 131 11.44 5.77 8.80
CA ALA A 131 10.08 5.65 8.28
C ALA A 131 9.32 4.53 9.01
N ARG A 132 9.97 3.37 9.23
CA ARG A 132 9.38 2.24 9.94
C ARG A 132 9.07 2.60 11.39
N GLU A 133 9.98 3.26 12.10
CA GLU A 133 9.74 3.72 13.46
C GLU A 133 8.56 4.70 13.56
N ARG A 134 8.50 5.66 12.64
CA ARG A 134 7.38 6.62 12.59
C ARG A 134 6.07 5.92 12.25
N PHE A 135 6.08 4.96 11.32
CA PHE A 135 4.91 4.15 11.01
C PHE A 135 4.43 3.40 12.25
N SER A 136 5.34 2.71 12.95
CA SER A 136 5.01 1.97 14.16
C SER A 136 4.38 2.86 15.24
N LYS A 137 4.90 4.08 15.42
CA LYS A 137 4.46 5.03 16.46
C LYS A 137 3.16 5.76 16.11
N PHE A 138 2.99 6.19 14.87
CA PHE A 138 1.97 7.19 14.51
C PHE A 138 0.94 6.73 13.47
N SER A 139 1.16 5.59 12.81
CA SER A 139 0.24 5.12 11.78
C SER A 139 -1.02 4.50 12.39
N VAL A 140 -2.20 4.95 11.95
CA VAL A 140 -3.47 4.28 12.27
C VAL A 140 -3.44 2.82 11.82
N THR A 141 -2.86 2.53 10.66
CA THR A 141 -2.70 1.14 10.18
C THR A 141 -1.85 0.32 11.14
N SER A 142 -0.74 0.87 11.65
CA SER A 142 0.09 0.19 12.65
C SER A 142 -0.70 -0.09 13.94
N SER A 143 -1.43 0.91 14.44
CA SER A 143 -2.26 0.74 15.64
C SER A 143 -3.32 -0.35 15.44
N VAL A 144 -3.97 -0.39 14.28
CA VAL A 144 -4.95 -1.43 13.92
C VAL A 144 -4.30 -2.81 13.87
N GLN A 145 -3.12 -2.93 13.25
CA GLN A 145 -2.38 -4.20 13.18
C GLN A 145 -2.03 -4.71 14.58
N ARG A 146 -1.52 -3.83 15.45
CA ARG A 146 -1.18 -4.17 16.84
C ARG A 146 -2.39 -4.63 17.65
N VAL A 147 -3.54 -3.95 17.53
CA VAL A 147 -4.77 -4.35 18.21
C VAL A 147 -5.24 -5.71 17.71
N HIS A 148 -5.21 -5.93 16.40
CA HIS A 148 -5.57 -7.23 15.83
C HIS A 148 -4.66 -8.35 16.34
N GLU A 149 -3.35 -8.19 16.27
CA GLU A 149 -2.38 -9.19 16.75
C GLU A 149 -2.54 -9.47 18.25
N ALA A 150 -2.75 -8.42 19.07
CA ALA A 150 -3.00 -8.58 20.49
C ALA A 150 -4.28 -9.38 20.78
N SER A 151 -5.37 -9.12 20.05
CA SER A 151 -6.62 -9.90 20.16
C SER A 151 -6.40 -11.37 19.80
N MET A 152 -5.72 -11.64 18.68
CA MET A 152 -5.45 -13.01 18.22
C MET A 152 -4.58 -13.77 19.22
N ASN A 153 -3.56 -13.12 19.79
CA ASN A 153 -2.70 -13.69 20.82
C ASN A 153 -3.46 -13.98 22.13
N ALA A 154 -4.40 -13.11 22.49
CA ALA A 154 -5.29 -13.30 23.64
C ALA A 154 -6.43 -14.31 23.37
N LYS A 155 -6.53 -14.86 22.14
CA LYS A 155 -7.58 -15.79 21.70
C LYS A 155 -8.99 -15.21 21.83
N ILE A 156 -9.13 -13.90 21.60
CA ILE A 156 -10.42 -13.19 21.60
C ILE A 156 -10.73 -12.66 20.19
N PRO A 157 -11.99 -12.34 19.88
CA PRO A 157 -12.35 -11.67 18.63
C PRO A 157 -11.59 -10.34 18.46
N CYS A 158 -11.44 -9.88 17.22
CA CYS A 158 -10.69 -8.66 16.94
C CYS A 158 -11.32 -7.45 17.65
N ALA A 159 -10.51 -6.72 18.43
CA ALA A 159 -10.92 -5.53 19.18
C ALA A 159 -10.70 -4.21 18.40
N VAL A 160 -10.46 -4.28 17.09
CA VAL A 160 -10.37 -3.07 16.27
C VAL A 160 -11.76 -2.41 16.26
N PRO A 161 -11.87 -1.12 16.64
CA PRO A 161 -13.16 -0.45 16.82
C PRO A 161 -14.08 -0.56 15.61
N GLU A 162 -15.39 -0.61 15.89
CA GLU A 162 -16.41 -0.57 14.85
C GLU A 162 -16.27 0.72 14.02
N GLY A 163 -16.40 0.62 12.70
CA GLY A 163 -16.13 1.72 11.76
C GLY A 163 -14.66 1.89 11.35
N VAL A 164 -13.70 1.25 12.04
CA VAL A 164 -12.29 1.20 11.59
C VAL A 164 -12.05 -0.07 10.78
N HIS A 165 -11.56 0.05 9.55
CA HIS A 165 -11.24 -1.12 8.74
C HIS A 165 -10.02 -1.86 9.29
N CYS A 166 -10.17 -3.17 9.56
CA CYS A 166 -9.06 -4.06 9.90
C CYS A 166 -8.75 -4.94 8.67
N PRO A 167 -7.53 -4.85 8.10
CA PRO A 167 -7.17 -5.59 6.88
C PRO A 167 -6.97 -7.09 7.10
N HIS A 168 -6.87 -7.55 8.36
CA HIS A 168 -6.63 -8.95 8.72
C HIS A 168 -7.93 -9.71 9.05
N CYS A 169 -9.03 -8.99 9.30
CA CYS A 169 -10.31 -9.63 9.54
C CYS A 169 -11.02 -9.90 8.21
N PRO A 170 -11.63 -11.09 8.03
CA PRO A 170 -12.53 -11.30 6.91
C PRO A 170 -13.72 -10.33 7.01
N VAL A 171 -14.29 -9.99 5.86
CA VAL A 171 -15.46 -9.11 5.79
C VAL A 171 -16.59 -9.75 6.58
N GLY A 172 -17.18 -9.00 7.53
CA GLY A 172 -18.24 -9.50 8.39
C GLY A 172 -17.78 -10.33 9.60
N ALA A 173 -16.47 -10.44 9.88
CA ALA A 173 -15.99 -11.11 11.08
C ALA A 173 -16.54 -10.46 12.36
N SER A 174 -16.96 -11.28 13.33
CA SER A 174 -17.36 -10.81 14.65
C SER A 174 -16.22 -10.03 15.31
N ARG A 175 -16.54 -8.85 15.83
CA ARG A 175 -15.62 -7.98 16.55
C ARG A 175 -16.14 -7.76 17.96
N ILE A 176 -15.23 -7.52 18.89
CA ILE A 176 -15.60 -7.08 20.23
C ILE A 176 -16.24 -5.70 20.09
N GLY A 177 -17.52 -5.59 20.41
CA GLY A 177 -18.21 -4.31 20.45
C GLY A 177 -17.98 -3.61 21.79
N GLU A 178 -18.27 -2.31 21.88
CA GLU A 178 -18.23 -1.58 23.17
C GLU A 178 -19.12 -2.23 24.25
N ARG A 179 -20.16 -2.97 23.83
CA ARG A 179 -21.08 -3.71 24.70
C ARG A 179 -20.48 -4.97 25.34
N ASP A 180 -19.36 -5.48 24.83
CA ASP A 180 -18.72 -6.70 25.33
C ASP A 180 -17.61 -6.39 26.36
N LEU A 181 -17.33 -5.12 26.63
CA LEU A 181 -16.29 -4.63 27.54
C LEU A 181 -16.84 -4.14 28.90
N THR A 182 -18.15 -4.25 29.11
CA THR A 182 -18.87 -3.94 30.36
C THR A 182 -19.25 -5.22 31.09
#